data_AF-A0A0P8Z449-F1
#
_entry.id   AF-A0A0P8Z449-F1
#
_cell.length_a   1.000
_cell.length_b   1.000
_cell.length_c   1.000
_cell.angle_alpha   90.00
_cell.angle_beta   90.00
_cell.angle_gamma   90.00
#
_symmetry.space_group_name_H-M   'P 1'
#
loop_
_entity.id
_entity.type
_entity.pdbx_description
1 polymer ?
#
loop_
_entity_poly.entity_id
_entity_poly.type
_entity_poly.pdbx_seq_one_letter_code
_entity_poly.pdbx_strand_id
1 'polypeptide(L)'
;MTLIKTNSPKLHREARLAREKLHLEGEVPDGVLRAEIDASWRRSLSHGVHFNAKHELALESSASLDVLLASNRLLIDAALPAIDYLAERQGKEGLIILANSDATILAVEGRADRLKGSGLQDITLGACWSEAVRGTNALGTALVEARPTLIDCGEHYLDRLSDFSCTSVPIHCPQGDILGVLDLTREGPLGRAHDSTALLAMAVSQIESRVFNASYPDEIVLAFHSRRQYLESPWQGLLAVSLGGQILAVSAQACQLLHAERSALVGRRCEEFLGVDGLQLLARLHQGGAGSLQTAKGEFFYKTLRAPQRSINVGSAPRTAAKPAKAPPDLEALAGSNTRYARALRMARQGLANELPVLLLGETGTGKEVIARALHMAGARCEKPFVAVNCAAIPEGLIESELFGYREGAFTGSRRGGMVGRLQQAHGGTLFLDEIGDMPLALQARLLRVLQDRKVAPLGAGEEQDIDVALICATHRDLKRLVEEKHFREDLFYRVNGISVMLPALREREDFGALISRMLTTLGAPTVVLHDDLNRLLGGYHWPGNIRQLEMVLRTALAMREPGETVLTLDHLPDSMLDELTASERPQAGSIRENELELIRQSLDTHQGNVSAAADALGISRATLYRKLKQLRS
;
A
#
# COMPACT_ATOMS: atom_id res chain seq x y z
N MET A 1 -11.07 -20.47 -41.37
CA MET A 1 -10.72 -21.91 -41.47
C MET A 1 -9.62 -22.18 -40.45
N THR A 2 -9.59 -23.22 -39.60
CA THR A 2 -10.54 -24.30 -39.21
C THR A 2 -9.85 -25.10 -38.08
N LEU A 3 -10.44 -25.52 -36.96
CA LEU A 3 -11.81 -25.55 -36.44
C LEU A 3 -11.82 -25.23 -34.92
N ILE A 4 -12.99 -24.97 -34.34
CA ILE A 4 -13.22 -25.25 -32.91
C ILE A 4 -13.23 -26.77 -32.74
N LYS A 5 -12.14 -27.36 -32.25
CA LYS A 5 -12.03 -28.82 -32.05
C LYS A 5 -12.59 -29.19 -30.67
N THR A 6 -13.82 -29.71 -30.66
CA THR A 6 -14.38 -30.39 -29.50
C THR A 6 -13.58 -31.65 -29.16
N ASN A 7 -13.54 -31.99 -27.86
CA ASN A 7 -12.76 -33.09 -27.30
C ASN A 7 -13.04 -34.42 -28.04
N SER A 8 -12.10 -34.86 -28.89
CA SER A 8 -12.30 -36.00 -29.80
C SER A 8 -11.31 -37.13 -29.48
N PRO A 9 -11.78 -38.37 -29.26
CA PRO A 9 -10.90 -39.53 -29.00
C PRO A 9 -9.84 -39.76 -30.09
N LYS A 10 -10.05 -39.23 -31.29
CA LYS A 10 -9.10 -39.29 -32.40
C LYS A 10 -7.82 -38.50 -32.12
N LEU A 11 -7.92 -37.33 -31.49
CA LEU A 11 -6.77 -36.45 -31.19
C LEU A 11 -5.84 -37.07 -30.14
N HIS A 12 -6.40 -37.60 -29.06
CA HIS A 12 -5.65 -38.32 -28.03
C HIS A 12 -4.89 -39.52 -28.62
N ARG A 13 -5.53 -40.26 -29.54
CA ARG A 13 -4.90 -41.37 -30.26
C ARG A 13 -3.79 -40.92 -31.20
N GLU A 14 -3.99 -39.83 -31.95
CA GLU A 14 -2.99 -39.25 -32.84
C GLU A 14 -1.77 -38.73 -32.05
N ALA A 15 -2.00 -38.00 -30.95
CA ALA A 15 -0.94 -37.52 -30.05
C ALA A 15 -0.16 -38.68 -29.42
N ARG A 16 -0.83 -39.71 -28.92
CA ARG A 16 -0.17 -40.89 -28.36
C ARG A 16 0.70 -41.62 -29.37
N LEU A 17 0.19 -41.84 -30.59
CA LEU A 17 0.98 -42.46 -31.67
C LEU A 17 2.20 -41.60 -32.04
N ALA A 18 2.09 -40.27 -31.99
CA ALA A 18 3.22 -39.38 -32.20
C ALA A 18 4.27 -39.46 -31.07
N ARG A 19 3.87 -39.66 -29.80
CA ARG A 19 4.82 -39.91 -28.70
C ARG A 19 5.55 -41.24 -28.87
N GLU A 20 4.80 -42.30 -29.22
CA GLU A 20 5.33 -43.63 -29.49
C GLU A 20 6.34 -43.57 -30.65
N LYS A 21 6.01 -42.88 -31.76
CA LYS A 21 6.91 -42.68 -32.90
C LYS A 21 8.16 -41.84 -32.53
N LEU A 22 8.00 -40.74 -31.82
CA LEU A 22 9.13 -39.90 -31.39
C LEU A 22 10.09 -40.69 -30.48
N HIS A 23 9.56 -41.53 -29.60
CA HIS A 23 10.38 -42.32 -28.68
C HIS A 23 11.15 -43.47 -29.38
N LEU A 24 10.56 -44.09 -30.40
CA LEU A 24 11.14 -45.23 -31.12
C LEU A 24 12.03 -44.82 -32.32
N GLU A 25 11.63 -43.77 -33.05
CA GLU A 25 12.18 -43.39 -34.36
C GLU A 25 12.81 -41.99 -34.36
N GLY A 26 12.63 -41.18 -33.30
CA GLY A 26 13.10 -39.79 -33.24
C GLY A 26 12.25 -38.79 -34.04
N GLU A 27 11.15 -39.25 -34.63
CA GLU A 27 10.28 -38.46 -35.51
C GLU A 27 8.90 -38.19 -34.91
N VAL A 28 8.48 -36.92 -34.90
CA VAL A 28 7.07 -36.52 -34.80
C VAL A 28 6.52 -36.37 -36.23
N PRO A 29 5.33 -36.91 -36.56
CA PRO A 29 4.72 -36.70 -37.88
C PRO A 29 4.31 -35.25 -38.12
N ASP A 30 4.56 -34.74 -39.33
CA ASP A 30 4.24 -33.37 -39.72
C ASP A 30 2.76 -33.02 -39.49
N GLY A 31 2.53 -31.82 -38.95
CA GLY A 31 1.19 -31.27 -38.72
C GLY A 31 0.42 -31.84 -37.53
N VAL A 32 1.01 -32.77 -36.74
CA VAL A 32 0.40 -33.26 -35.49
C VAL A 32 0.56 -32.27 -34.34
N LEU A 33 1.73 -31.64 -34.22
CA LEU A 33 2.05 -30.67 -33.16
C LEU A 33 2.41 -29.29 -33.72
N ARG A 34 2.25 -28.28 -32.88
CA ARG A 34 2.80 -26.93 -33.11
C ARG A 34 4.32 -26.98 -32.90
N ALA A 35 5.09 -26.19 -33.64
CA ALA A 35 6.56 -26.24 -33.63
C ALA A 35 7.19 -26.07 -32.23
N GLU A 36 6.61 -25.23 -31.37
CA GLU A 36 7.03 -25.04 -29.98
C GLU A 36 6.80 -26.27 -29.10
N ILE A 37 5.75 -27.05 -29.38
CA ILE A 37 5.44 -28.29 -28.66
C ILE A 37 6.33 -29.43 -29.15
N ASP A 38 6.58 -29.56 -30.46
CA ASP A 38 7.58 -30.52 -30.99
C ASP A 38 8.98 -30.27 -30.41
N ALA A 39 9.41 -28.99 -30.35
CA ALA A 39 10.68 -28.62 -29.72
C ALA A 39 10.73 -29.04 -28.24
N SER A 40 9.67 -28.78 -27.47
CA SER A 40 9.56 -29.20 -26.07
C SER A 40 9.53 -30.74 -25.90
N TRP A 41 8.86 -31.47 -26.80
CA TRP A 41 8.83 -32.93 -26.78
C TRP A 41 10.22 -33.53 -27.04
N ARG A 42 10.99 -32.93 -27.96
CA ARG A 42 12.38 -33.32 -28.23
C ARG A 42 13.31 -33.02 -27.05
N ARG A 43 13.13 -31.87 -26.36
CA ARG A 43 13.84 -31.56 -25.11
C ARG A 43 13.51 -32.59 -24.02
N SER A 44 12.23 -32.91 -23.84
CA SER A 44 11.75 -33.93 -22.89
C SER A 44 12.39 -35.30 -23.13
N LEU A 45 12.44 -35.74 -24.38
CA LEU A 45 13.13 -36.97 -24.79
C LEU A 45 14.64 -36.90 -24.51
N SER A 46 15.30 -35.77 -24.81
CA SER A 46 16.74 -35.60 -24.57
C SER A 46 17.13 -35.57 -23.09
N HIS A 47 16.19 -35.23 -22.20
CA HIS A 47 16.33 -35.36 -20.75
C HIS A 47 16.07 -36.79 -20.23
N GLY A 48 15.70 -37.74 -21.10
CA GLY A 48 15.41 -39.12 -20.71
C GLY A 48 14.03 -39.34 -20.09
N VAL A 49 13.11 -38.37 -20.21
CA VAL A 49 11.73 -38.55 -19.75
C VAL A 49 11.04 -39.58 -20.64
N HIS A 50 10.38 -40.57 -20.03
CA HIS A 50 9.53 -41.52 -20.76
C HIS A 50 8.06 -41.06 -20.70
N PHE A 51 7.39 -40.97 -21.86
CA PHE A 51 5.99 -40.52 -21.97
C PHE A 51 4.97 -41.35 -21.17
N ASN A 52 5.32 -42.60 -20.84
CA ASN A 52 4.50 -43.55 -20.07
C ASN A 52 4.95 -43.68 -18.59
N ALA A 53 5.87 -42.83 -18.12
CA ALA A 53 6.38 -42.88 -16.75
C ALA A 53 5.28 -42.76 -15.69
N LYS A 54 5.36 -43.61 -14.67
CA LYS A 54 4.53 -43.55 -13.46
C LYS A 54 5.29 -42.83 -12.34
N HIS A 55 4.58 -42.35 -11.32
CA HIS A 55 5.11 -41.53 -10.21
C HIS A 55 6.53 -41.93 -9.76
N GLU A 56 7.50 -41.07 -10.02
CA GLU A 56 8.80 -41.07 -9.34
C GLU A 56 9.21 -39.63 -9.01
N LEU A 57 9.91 -39.48 -7.88
CA LEU A 57 10.34 -38.24 -7.22
C LEU A 57 9.20 -37.45 -6.55
N ALA A 58 8.90 -37.85 -5.31
CA ALA A 58 8.39 -36.94 -4.28
C ALA A 58 9.58 -36.30 -3.54
N LEU A 59 9.44 -35.08 -3.03
CA LEU A 59 10.50 -34.43 -2.24
C LEU A 59 10.80 -35.21 -0.96
N GLU A 60 12.08 -35.54 -0.76
CA GLU A 60 12.57 -36.12 0.48
C GLU A 60 12.75 -35.02 1.55
N SER A 61 11.92 -35.08 2.59
CA SER A 61 11.89 -34.26 3.82
C SER A 61 11.07 -32.94 3.82
N SER A 62 10.32 -32.74 4.90
CA SER A 62 9.56 -31.53 5.20
C SER A 62 10.43 -30.31 5.50
N ALA A 63 11.65 -30.51 6.03
CA ALA A 63 12.61 -29.44 6.29
C ALA A 63 13.02 -28.68 5.01
N SER A 64 12.97 -29.36 3.84
CA SER A 64 13.23 -28.74 2.55
C SER A 64 12.10 -27.76 2.12
N LEU A 65 10.85 -28.07 2.46
CA LEU A 65 9.69 -27.28 2.06
C LEU A 65 9.63 -25.92 2.76
N ASP A 66 9.90 -25.87 4.07
CA ASP A 66 9.94 -24.62 4.83
C ASP A 66 11.09 -23.69 4.42
N VAL A 67 12.15 -24.23 3.81
CA VAL A 67 13.25 -23.45 3.24
C VAL A 67 12.86 -22.93 1.86
N LEU A 68 12.25 -23.76 1.01
CA LEU A 68 11.70 -23.37 -0.29
C LEU A 68 10.67 -22.24 -0.18
N LEU A 69 9.69 -22.36 0.72
CA LEU A 69 8.65 -21.34 0.90
C LEU A 69 9.23 -20.04 1.49
N ALA A 70 10.26 -20.12 2.33
CA ALA A 70 10.92 -18.95 2.90
C ALA A 70 11.80 -18.22 1.88
N SER A 71 12.54 -18.94 1.02
CA SER A 71 13.37 -18.32 -0.03
C SER A 71 12.53 -17.67 -1.12
N ASN A 72 11.32 -18.18 -1.37
CA ASN A 72 10.38 -17.63 -2.36
C ASN A 72 9.32 -16.68 -1.76
N ARG A 73 9.48 -16.25 -0.49
CA ARG A 73 8.45 -15.51 0.25
C ARG A 73 7.96 -14.24 -0.46
N LEU A 74 8.87 -13.49 -1.09
CA LEU A 74 8.56 -12.28 -1.85
C LEU A 74 7.58 -12.54 -3.00
N LEU A 75 7.78 -13.63 -3.75
CA LEU A 75 6.90 -14.03 -4.84
C LEU A 75 5.54 -14.49 -4.31
N ILE A 76 5.53 -15.31 -3.26
CA ILE A 76 4.31 -15.85 -2.64
C ILE A 76 3.43 -14.72 -2.09
N ASP A 77 3.99 -13.78 -1.31
CA ASP A 77 3.23 -12.66 -0.73
C ASP A 77 2.66 -11.71 -1.80
N ALA A 78 3.38 -11.51 -2.90
CA ALA A 78 2.90 -10.71 -4.03
C ALA A 78 1.78 -11.43 -4.81
N ALA A 79 1.91 -12.76 -4.97
CA ALA A 79 1.03 -13.59 -5.77
C ALA A 79 -0.29 -13.94 -5.08
N LEU A 80 -0.30 -14.19 -3.77
CA LEU A 80 -1.43 -14.76 -3.04
C LEU A 80 -2.78 -14.04 -3.31
N PRO A 81 -2.90 -12.69 -3.21
CA PRO A 81 -4.19 -12.04 -3.44
C PRO A 81 -4.64 -12.05 -4.91
N ALA A 82 -3.74 -12.34 -5.86
CA ALA A 82 -4.11 -12.55 -7.26
C ALA A 82 -4.53 -14.01 -7.51
N ILE A 83 -3.90 -14.98 -6.83
CA ILE A 83 -4.28 -16.39 -6.83
C ILE A 83 -5.69 -16.55 -6.25
N ASP A 84 -5.95 -15.99 -5.07
CA ASP A 84 -7.27 -16.01 -4.41
C ASP A 84 -8.37 -15.50 -5.36
N TYR A 85 -8.14 -14.33 -5.96
CA TYR A 85 -9.07 -13.69 -6.90
C TYR A 85 -9.32 -14.53 -8.16
N LEU A 86 -8.28 -15.16 -8.72
CA LEU A 86 -8.41 -16.05 -9.87
C LEU A 86 -9.17 -17.33 -9.51
N ALA A 87 -8.90 -17.93 -8.36
CA ALA A 87 -9.57 -19.13 -7.89
C ALA A 87 -11.07 -18.91 -7.65
N GLU A 88 -11.45 -17.79 -7.01
CA GLU A 88 -12.86 -17.40 -6.90
C GLU A 88 -13.54 -17.24 -8.27
N ARG A 89 -12.83 -16.62 -9.22
CA ARG A 89 -13.41 -16.24 -10.53
C ARG A 89 -13.46 -17.36 -11.56
N GLN A 90 -12.57 -18.36 -11.46
CA GLN A 90 -12.64 -19.61 -12.26
C GLN A 90 -13.62 -20.63 -11.66
N GLY A 91 -14.05 -20.46 -10.41
CA GLY A 91 -15.07 -21.29 -9.78
C GLY A 91 -14.59 -22.72 -9.51
N LYS A 92 -15.30 -23.72 -10.05
CA LYS A 92 -15.10 -25.15 -9.70
C LYS A 92 -14.40 -25.97 -10.80
N GLU A 93 -13.80 -25.31 -11.80
CA GLU A 93 -13.43 -25.93 -13.09
C GLU A 93 -11.92 -25.90 -13.41
N GLY A 94 -11.07 -25.33 -12.53
CA GLY A 94 -9.61 -25.31 -12.73
C GLY A 94 -8.81 -25.19 -11.44
N LEU A 95 -7.48 -25.28 -11.59
CA LEU A 95 -6.47 -25.04 -10.56
C LEU A 95 -5.63 -23.83 -10.92
N ILE A 96 -5.34 -22.98 -9.95
CA ILE A 96 -4.32 -21.94 -10.06
C ILE A 96 -3.05 -22.46 -9.38
N ILE A 97 -1.93 -22.43 -10.10
CA ILE A 97 -0.65 -22.95 -9.60
C ILE A 97 0.40 -21.85 -9.72
N LEU A 98 1.17 -21.65 -8.65
CA LEU A 98 2.35 -20.79 -8.63
C LEU A 98 3.58 -21.68 -8.50
N ALA A 99 4.59 -21.49 -9.34
CA ALA A 99 5.90 -22.12 -9.21
C ALA A 99 7.04 -21.11 -9.28
N ASN A 100 8.20 -21.47 -8.74
CA ASN A 100 9.43 -20.66 -8.83
C ASN A 100 10.13 -20.82 -10.19
N SER A 101 11.29 -20.16 -10.35
CA SER A 101 12.17 -20.24 -11.53
C SER A 101 12.63 -21.67 -11.89
N ASP A 102 12.63 -22.60 -10.94
CA ASP A 102 13.04 -24.01 -11.13
C ASP A 102 11.83 -24.92 -11.45
N ALA A 103 10.69 -24.33 -11.81
CA ALA A 103 9.40 -25.00 -11.97
C ALA A 103 8.91 -25.73 -10.72
N THR A 104 9.36 -25.33 -9.53
CA THR A 104 8.98 -25.96 -8.26
C THR A 104 7.74 -25.29 -7.67
N ILE A 105 6.68 -26.05 -7.42
CA ILE A 105 5.38 -25.54 -6.97
C ILE A 105 5.48 -24.90 -5.57
N LEU A 106 4.97 -23.67 -5.46
CA LEU A 106 4.96 -22.84 -4.24
C LEU A 106 3.55 -22.65 -3.65
N ALA A 107 2.52 -22.64 -4.50
CA ALA A 107 1.12 -22.56 -4.10
C ALA A 107 0.23 -23.28 -5.12
N VAL A 108 -0.87 -23.86 -4.65
CA VAL A 108 -1.93 -24.49 -5.46
C VAL A 108 -3.26 -24.10 -4.83
N GLU A 109 -4.14 -23.48 -5.60
CA GLU A 109 -5.45 -23.03 -5.12
C GLU A 109 -6.57 -23.47 -6.08
N GLY A 110 -7.77 -23.70 -5.52
CA GLY A 110 -8.89 -24.35 -6.20
C GLY A 110 -9.10 -25.81 -5.78
N ARG A 111 -10.15 -26.45 -6.30
CA ARG A 111 -10.60 -27.78 -5.84
C ARG A 111 -9.78 -28.95 -6.41
N ALA A 112 -8.56 -29.11 -5.90
CA ALA A 112 -7.74 -30.30 -6.13
C ALA A 112 -8.50 -31.62 -5.90
N ASP A 113 -9.45 -31.66 -4.96
CA ASP A 113 -10.23 -32.85 -4.62
C ASP A 113 -11.03 -33.48 -5.78
N ARG A 114 -11.39 -32.71 -6.81
CA ARG A 114 -12.00 -33.28 -8.03
C ARG A 114 -10.98 -33.83 -9.02
N LEU A 115 -9.76 -33.29 -9.02
CA LEU A 115 -8.69 -33.61 -9.98
C LEU A 115 -7.68 -34.65 -9.43
N LYS A 116 -7.73 -34.95 -8.12
CA LYS A 116 -6.99 -36.06 -7.50
C LYS A 116 -7.33 -37.44 -8.09
N GLY A 117 -8.46 -37.58 -8.78
CA GLY A 117 -8.85 -38.81 -9.47
C GLY A 117 -8.26 -39.00 -10.88
N SER A 118 -7.72 -37.95 -11.51
CA SER A 118 -7.53 -37.90 -12.97
C SER A 118 -6.08 -37.74 -13.45
N GLY A 119 -5.08 -38.04 -12.62
CA GLY A 119 -3.66 -38.12 -13.04
C GLY A 119 -2.77 -36.95 -12.61
N LEU A 120 -3.35 -35.88 -12.05
CA LEU A 120 -2.66 -34.72 -11.48
C LEU A 120 -2.23 -34.88 -10.01
N GLN A 121 -2.02 -36.12 -9.55
CA GLN A 121 -1.71 -36.42 -8.14
C GLN A 121 -0.35 -35.84 -7.66
N ASP A 122 0.56 -35.52 -8.58
CA ASP A 122 1.86 -34.86 -8.30
C ASP A 122 1.79 -33.32 -8.22
N ILE A 123 0.60 -32.71 -8.30
CA ILE A 123 0.44 -31.27 -8.11
C ILE A 123 0.36 -30.99 -6.60
N THR A 124 1.53 -30.98 -5.97
CA THR A 124 1.73 -30.76 -4.54
C THR A 124 2.83 -29.71 -4.30
N LEU A 125 2.80 -29.05 -3.14
CA LEU A 125 3.81 -28.07 -2.77
C LEU A 125 5.21 -28.71 -2.77
N GLY A 126 6.16 -28.04 -3.41
CA GLY A 126 7.53 -28.51 -3.59
C GLY A 126 7.75 -29.50 -4.74
N ALA A 127 6.71 -29.95 -5.46
CA ALA A 127 6.92 -30.78 -6.64
C ALA A 127 7.59 -29.96 -7.77
N CYS A 128 8.66 -30.48 -8.37
CA CYS A 128 9.30 -29.89 -9.55
C CYS A 128 8.61 -30.37 -10.84
N TRP A 129 8.21 -29.40 -11.67
CA TRP A 129 7.52 -29.58 -12.95
C TRP A 129 8.36 -29.04 -14.12
N SER A 130 9.68 -29.16 -14.05
CA SER A 130 10.57 -28.81 -15.18
C SER A 130 10.42 -29.83 -16.32
N GLU A 131 10.75 -29.43 -17.55
CA GLU A 131 10.73 -30.37 -18.69
C GLU A 131 11.67 -31.57 -18.47
N ALA A 132 12.75 -31.40 -17.71
CA ALA A 132 13.68 -32.47 -17.36
C ALA A 132 13.11 -33.53 -16.40
N VAL A 133 12.09 -33.18 -15.60
CA VAL A 133 11.51 -34.05 -14.55
C VAL A 133 10.11 -34.55 -14.90
N ARG A 134 9.35 -33.79 -15.70
CA ARG A 134 7.95 -34.08 -16.07
C ARG A 134 7.66 -33.97 -17.57
N GLY A 135 8.65 -33.71 -18.41
CA GLY A 135 8.47 -33.48 -19.84
C GLY A 135 7.65 -32.22 -20.14
N THR A 136 7.21 -32.06 -21.39
CA THR A 136 6.38 -30.94 -21.84
C THR A 136 5.13 -30.75 -20.99
N ASN A 137 5.11 -29.64 -20.27
CA ASN A 137 4.05 -29.18 -19.38
C ASN A 137 4.14 -27.65 -19.26
N ALA A 138 3.03 -26.96 -19.01
CA ALA A 138 2.98 -25.51 -19.18
C ALA A 138 3.93 -24.74 -18.24
N LEU A 139 4.11 -25.20 -17.00
CA LEU A 139 5.02 -24.58 -16.01
C LEU A 139 6.46 -24.61 -16.53
N GLY A 140 7.00 -25.81 -16.80
CA GLY A 140 8.37 -25.98 -17.27
C GLY A 140 8.62 -25.34 -18.64
N THR A 141 7.69 -25.51 -19.58
CA THR A 141 7.86 -24.99 -20.94
C THR A 141 7.77 -23.46 -20.98
N ALA A 142 6.91 -22.81 -20.19
CA ALA A 142 6.85 -21.34 -20.12
C ALA A 142 8.15 -20.72 -19.60
N LEU A 143 8.83 -21.38 -18.65
CA LEU A 143 10.11 -20.96 -18.12
C LEU A 143 11.24 -21.11 -19.16
N VAL A 144 11.28 -22.22 -19.90
CA VAL A 144 12.27 -22.46 -20.96
C VAL A 144 12.07 -21.53 -22.16
N GLU A 145 10.83 -21.29 -22.57
CA GLU A 145 10.49 -20.43 -23.71
C GLU A 145 10.48 -18.93 -23.37
N ALA A 146 10.61 -18.57 -22.07
CA ALA A 146 10.56 -17.21 -21.53
C ALA A 146 9.34 -16.38 -21.99
N ARG A 147 8.20 -17.03 -22.26
CA ARG A 147 6.99 -16.41 -22.80
C ARG A 147 5.71 -17.13 -22.36
N PRO A 148 4.55 -16.45 -22.38
CA PRO A 148 3.25 -17.08 -22.16
C PRO A 148 3.10 -18.33 -23.03
N THR A 149 2.86 -19.47 -22.40
CA THR A 149 2.83 -20.78 -23.06
C THR A 149 1.50 -21.45 -22.80
N LEU A 150 0.98 -22.07 -23.85
CA LEU A 150 -0.27 -22.79 -23.85
C LEU A 150 0.00 -24.23 -24.26
N ILE A 151 -0.55 -25.19 -23.52
CA ILE A 151 -0.48 -26.62 -23.83
C ILE A 151 -1.89 -27.18 -23.74
N ASP A 152 -2.41 -27.68 -24.86
CA ASP A 152 -3.78 -28.20 -24.97
C ASP A 152 -3.84 -29.72 -24.75
N CYS A 153 -5.05 -30.29 -24.75
CA CYS A 153 -5.24 -31.73 -24.64
C CYS A 153 -4.37 -32.51 -25.66
N GLY A 154 -3.65 -33.51 -25.17
CA GLY A 154 -2.72 -34.33 -25.95
C GLY A 154 -1.34 -33.70 -26.22
N GLU A 155 -1.16 -32.38 -26.08
CA GLU A 155 0.13 -31.71 -26.29
C GLU A 155 1.12 -31.89 -25.11
N HIS A 156 0.66 -32.37 -23.95
CA HIS A 156 1.52 -32.79 -22.85
C HIS A 156 2.38 -34.01 -23.24
N TYR A 157 3.63 -34.06 -22.75
CA TYR A 157 4.53 -35.20 -23.07
C TYR A 157 4.19 -36.47 -22.27
N LEU A 158 3.63 -36.35 -21.07
CA LEU A 158 3.19 -37.52 -20.29
C LEU A 158 1.76 -37.92 -20.71
N ASP A 159 1.56 -39.19 -21.09
CA ASP A 159 0.27 -39.68 -21.63
C ASP A 159 -0.89 -39.50 -20.65
N ARG A 160 -0.62 -39.67 -19.34
CA ARG A 160 -1.59 -39.44 -18.26
C ARG A 160 -2.08 -37.99 -18.12
N LEU A 161 -1.43 -37.04 -18.79
CA LEU A 161 -1.81 -35.62 -18.78
C LEU A 161 -2.58 -35.21 -20.05
N SER A 162 -2.88 -36.15 -20.95
CA SER A 162 -3.52 -35.85 -22.24
C SER A 162 -4.89 -35.19 -22.10
N ASP A 163 -5.62 -35.44 -21.02
CA ASP A 163 -6.95 -34.88 -20.76
C ASP A 163 -6.94 -33.45 -20.19
N PHE A 164 -5.76 -32.89 -19.92
CA PHE A 164 -5.62 -31.53 -19.38
C PHE A 164 -5.09 -30.54 -20.39
N SER A 165 -5.48 -29.30 -20.15
CA SER A 165 -5.03 -28.15 -20.90
C SER A 165 -4.66 -27.02 -19.94
N CYS A 166 -3.50 -26.43 -20.16
CA CYS A 166 -2.82 -25.55 -19.22
C CYS A 166 -2.40 -24.25 -19.91
N THR A 167 -2.37 -23.16 -19.16
CA THR A 167 -1.90 -21.86 -19.65
C THR A 167 -1.03 -21.23 -18.58
N SER A 168 0.25 -21.05 -18.90
CA SER A 168 1.27 -20.53 -17.98
C SER A 168 1.81 -19.20 -18.47
N VAL A 169 2.01 -18.25 -17.55
CA VAL A 169 2.59 -16.93 -17.79
C VAL A 169 3.79 -16.71 -16.86
N PRO A 170 5.02 -16.52 -17.39
CA PRO A 170 6.20 -16.20 -16.58
C PRO A 170 6.05 -14.88 -15.83
N ILE A 171 6.52 -14.85 -14.58
CA ILE A 171 6.54 -13.70 -13.67
C ILE A 171 7.99 -13.23 -13.56
N HIS A 172 8.25 -11.96 -13.85
CA HIS A 172 9.61 -11.41 -13.83
C HIS A 172 9.91 -10.62 -12.56
N CYS A 173 11.17 -10.65 -12.13
CA CYS A 173 11.69 -9.71 -11.14
C CYS A 173 11.92 -8.32 -11.79
N PRO A 174 12.17 -7.26 -11.00
CA PRO A 174 12.45 -5.91 -11.51
C PRO A 174 13.66 -5.80 -12.45
N GLN A 175 14.62 -6.72 -12.31
CA GLN A 175 15.82 -6.84 -13.14
C GLN A 175 15.51 -7.44 -14.52
N GLY A 176 14.40 -8.18 -14.65
CA GLY A 176 13.96 -8.81 -15.89
C GLY A 176 14.11 -10.33 -15.94
N ASP A 177 14.79 -10.92 -14.95
CA ASP A 177 14.92 -12.37 -14.83
C ASP A 177 13.59 -12.99 -14.42
N ILE A 178 13.35 -14.25 -14.79
CA ILE A 178 12.12 -14.95 -14.42
C ILE A 178 12.21 -15.37 -12.95
N LEU A 179 11.31 -14.85 -12.12
CA LEU A 179 11.17 -15.16 -10.70
C LEU A 179 10.32 -16.42 -10.47
N GLY A 180 9.38 -16.68 -11.39
CA GLY A 180 8.48 -17.84 -11.33
C GLY A 180 7.47 -17.86 -12.47
N VAL A 181 6.41 -18.62 -12.32
CA VAL A 181 5.35 -18.79 -13.31
C VAL A 181 3.99 -18.96 -12.62
N LEU A 182 2.95 -18.34 -13.19
CA LEU A 182 1.56 -18.52 -12.79
C LEU A 182 0.83 -19.34 -13.87
N ASP A 183 0.18 -20.43 -13.47
CA ASP A 183 -0.56 -21.33 -14.35
C ASP A 183 -2.05 -21.43 -14.01
N LEU A 184 -2.87 -21.65 -15.04
CA LEU A 184 -4.23 -22.16 -14.95
C LEU A 184 -4.30 -23.52 -15.65
N THR A 185 -4.49 -24.58 -14.86
CA THR A 185 -4.72 -25.95 -15.33
C THR A 185 -6.22 -26.28 -15.29
N ARG A 186 -6.74 -26.92 -16.34
CA ARG A 186 -8.13 -27.41 -16.41
C ARG A 186 -8.25 -28.75 -17.14
N GLU A 187 -9.33 -29.47 -16.90
CA GLU A 187 -9.70 -30.69 -17.64
C GLU A 187 -10.46 -30.32 -18.92
N GLY A 188 -10.14 -31.01 -20.02
CA GLY A 188 -10.70 -30.75 -21.34
C GLY A 188 -10.02 -29.61 -22.12
N PRO A 189 -10.33 -29.47 -23.42
CA PRO A 189 -9.59 -28.61 -24.34
C PRO A 189 -9.80 -27.11 -24.09
N LEU A 190 -8.79 -26.33 -24.42
CA LEU A 190 -8.77 -24.87 -24.34
C LEU A 190 -9.66 -24.22 -25.41
N GLY A 191 -10.97 -24.12 -25.12
CA GLY A 191 -11.95 -23.50 -26.01
C GLY A 191 -11.61 -22.04 -26.39
N ARG A 192 -11.84 -21.07 -25.50
CA ARG A 192 -11.43 -19.66 -25.70
C ARG A 192 -10.06 -19.40 -25.11
N ALA A 193 -9.03 -20.01 -25.70
CA ALA A 193 -7.63 -19.92 -25.27
C ALA A 193 -7.16 -18.48 -24.95
N HIS A 194 -7.56 -17.49 -25.76
CA HIS A 194 -7.14 -16.10 -25.59
C HIS A 194 -7.66 -15.43 -24.30
N ASP A 195 -8.84 -15.81 -23.82
CA ASP A 195 -9.45 -15.19 -22.63
C ASP A 195 -8.68 -15.56 -21.35
N SER A 196 -8.19 -16.80 -21.24
CA SER A 196 -7.38 -17.26 -20.09
C SER A 196 -5.98 -16.65 -20.08
N THR A 197 -5.29 -16.58 -21.22
CA THR A 197 -3.95 -16.02 -21.29
C THR A 197 -3.94 -14.53 -20.96
N ALA A 198 -4.93 -13.77 -21.45
CA ALA A 198 -5.08 -12.36 -21.12
C ALA A 198 -5.37 -12.13 -19.62
N LEU A 199 -6.25 -12.93 -19.03
CA LEU A 199 -6.57 -12.87 -17.60
C LEU A 199 -5.33 -13.17 -16.73
N LEU A 200 -4.57 -14.22 -17.05
CA LEU A 200 -3.33 -14.55 -16.35
C LEU A 200 -2.27 -13.46 -16.53
N ALA A 201 -2.10 -12.90 -17.73
CA ALA A 201 -1.16 -11.81 -17.97
C ALA A 201 -1.51 -10.54 -17.17
N MET A 202 -2.80 -10.22 -17.04
CA MET A 202 -3.26 -9.13 -16.16
C MET A 202 -2.96 -9.42 -14.68
N ALA A 203 -3.15 -10.66 -14.22
CA ALA A 203 -2.81 -11.06 -12.86
C ALA A 203 -1.29 -10.97 -12.63
N VAL A 204 -0.47 -11.55 -13.51
CA VAL A 204 1.00 -11.49 -13.46
C VAL A 204 1.49 -10.04 -13.42
N SER A 205 0.96 -9.13 -14.24
CA SER A 205 1.30 -7.70 -14.18
C SER A 205 1.07 -7.07 -12.79
N GLN A 206 0.01 -7.48 -12.07
CA GLN A 206 -0.22 -7.04 -10.68
C GLN A 206 0.77 -7.69 -9.70
N ILE A 207 1.12 -8.96 -9.90
CA ILE A 207 2.12 -9.67 -9.08
C ILE A 207 3.49 -9.00 -9.27
N GLU A 208 3.95 -8.83 -10.51
CA GLU A 208 5.19 -8.11 -10.85
C GLU A 208 5.20 -6.70 -10.25
N SER A 209 4.07 -5.97 -10.30
CA SER A 209 3.96 -4.64 -9.68
C SER A 209 4.14 -4.66 -8.16
N ARG A 210 3.61 -5.69 -7.47
CA ARG A 210 3.79 -5.88 -6.02
C ARG A 210 5.22 -6.30 -5.68
N VAL A 211 5.79 -7.26 -6.42
CA VAL A 211 7.21 -7.65 -6.31
C VAL A 211 8.11 -6.43 -6.49
N PHE A 212 7.87 -5.62 -7.52
CA PHE A 212 8.64 -4.40 -7.80
C PHE A 212 8.60 -3.41 -6.64
N ASN A 213 7.41 -3.11 -6.10
CA ASN A 213 7.28 -2.21 -4.96
C ASN A 213 7.95 -2.78 -3.69
N ALA A 214 7.86 -4.10 -3.47
CA ALA A 214 8.43 -4.77 -2.31
C ALA A 214 9.97 -4.94 -2.38
N SER A 215 10.55 -5.05 -3.58
CA SER A 215 12.00 -5.15 -3.80
C SER A 215 12.77 -3.86 -3.49
N TYR A 216 12.10 -2.70 -3.50
CA TYR A 216 12.70 -1.38 -3.29
C TYR A 216 12.04 -0.63 -2.12
N PRO A 217 12.21 -1.10 -0.86
CA PRO A 217 11.54 -0.52 0.30
C PRO A 217 12.07 0.86 0.71
N ASP A 218 13.34 1.15 0.42
CA ASP A 218 14.05 2.38 0.83
C ASP A 218 14.19 3.42 -0.30
N GLU A 219 13.63 3.17 -1.48
CA GLU A 219 13.86 3.98 -2.70
C GLU A 219 12.57 4.62 -3.22
N ILE A 220 12.68 5.49 -4.22
CA ILE A 220 11.51 6.15 -4.84
C ILE A 220 10.95 5.21 -5.91
N VAL A 221 9.71 4.74 -5.73
CA VAL A 221 9.00 3.89 -6.72
C VAL A 221 7.88 4.69 -7.37
N LEU A 222 8.03 4.94 -8.67
CA LEU A 222 7.10 5.68 -9.51
C LEU A 222 6.37 4.74 -10.46
N ALA A 223 5.04 4.83 -10.49
CA ALA A 223 4.22 4.39 -11.61
C ALA A 223 4.02 5.56 -12.57
N PHE A 224 4.06 5.33 -13.89
CA PHE A 224 3.86 6.37 -14.88
C PHE A 224 3.18 5.88 -16.17
N HIS A 225 2.50 6.79 -16.87
CA HIS A 225 1.93 6.57 -18.20
C HIS A 225 1.74 7.90 -18.94
N SER A 226 1.82 7.88 -20.27
CA SER A 226 1.45 9.01 -21.16
C SER A 226 -0.03 9.42 -21.11
N ARG A 227 -0.88 8.74 -20.33
CA ARG A 227 -2.30 9.09 -20.13
C ARG A 227 -2.71 8.78 -18.69
N ARG A 228 -3.23 9.78 -17.98
CA ARG A 228 -3.60 9.69 -16.56
C ARG A 228 -4.53 8.51 -16.23
N GLN A 229 -5.44 8.18 -17.14
CA GLN A 229 -6.43 7.10 -17.00
C GLN A 229 -5.86 5.67 -16.93
N TYR A 230 -4.57 5.47 -17.23
CA TYR A 230 -3.89 4.17 -17.16
C TYR A 230 -2.93 4.06 -15.97
N LEU A 231 -2.86 5.07 -15.10
CA LEU A 231 -2.24 4.91 -13.79
C LEU A 231 -3.08 3.93 -12.95
N GLU A 232 -2.42 3.16 -12.09
CA GLU A 232 -3.02 2.10 -11.25
C GLU A 232 -3.65 0.95 -12.06
N SER A 233 -3.23 0.80 -13.32
CA SER A 233 -3.64 -0.27 -14.22
C SER A 233 -2.45 -1.16 -14.63
N PRO A 234 -2.68 -2.35 -15.22
CA PRO A 234 -1.61 -3.21 -15.76
C PRO A 234 -0.74 -2.56 -16.84
N TRP A 235 -1.18 -1.45 -17.43
CA TRP A 235 -0.48 -0.76 -18.52
C TRP A 235 0.51 0.32 -18.04
N GLN A 236 0.61 0.58 -16.73
CA GLN A 236 1.56 1.55 -16.18
C GLN A 236 3.01 1.04 -16.24
N GLY A 237 3.94 1.94 -16.59
CA GLY A 237 5.37 1.69 -16.38
C GLY A 237 5.73 1.86 -14.91
N LEU A 238 6.66 1.04 -14.41
CA LEU A 238 7.23 1.18 -13.07
C LEU A 238 8.71 1.52 -13.17
N LEU A 239 9.15 2.45 -12.33
CA LEU A 239 10.53 2.93 -12.24
C LEU A 239 10.94 3.01 -10.77
N ALA A 240 12.05 2.35 -10.41
CA ALA A 240 12.71 2.52 -9.13
C ALA A 240 13.89 3.48 -9.31
N VAL A 241 13.93 4.54 -8.52
CA VAL A 241 14.96 5.59 -8.58
C VAL A 241 15.58 5.79 -7.21
N SER A 242 16.91 5.82 -7.15
CA SER A 242 17.63 6.13 -5.92
C SER A 242 17.52 7.59 -5.54
N LEU A 243 17.79 7.92 -4.27
CA LEU A 243 17.88 9.31 -3.80
C LEU A 243 18.88 10.18 -4.59
N GLY A 244 19.92 9.58 -5.19
CA GLY A 244 20.88 10.28 -6.06
C GLY A 244 20.37 10.53 -7.49
N GLY A 245 19.15 10.08 -7.80
CA GLY A 245 18.54 10.14 -9.12
C GLY A 245 19.00 9.04 -10.07
N GLN A 246 19.65 7.96 -9.63
CA GLN A 246 19.99 6.84 -10.52
C GLN A 246 18.82 5.88 -10.65
N ILE A 247 18.55 5.42 -11.87
CA ILE A 247 17.53 4.40 -12.15
C ILE A 247 18.07 3.04 -11.68
N LEU A 248 17.37 2.41 -10.74
CA LEU A 248 17.75 1.11 -10.17
C LEU A 248 17.06 -0.07 -10.88
N ALA A 249 15.81 0.12 -11.31
CA ALA A 249 15.06 -0.86 -12.10
C ALA A 249 13.93 -0.22 -12.92
N VAL A 250 13.51 -0.95 -13.95
CA VAL A 250 12.40 -0.61 -14.85
C VAL A 250 11.58 -1.87 -15.17
N SER A 251 10.25 -1.76 -15.09
CA SER A 251 9.37 -2.82 -15.59
C SER A 251 9.42 -2.91 -17.13
N ALA A 252 9.03 -4.04 -17.70
CA ALA A 252 8.94 -4.19 -19.16
C ALA A 252 8.04 -3.12 -19.78
N GLN A 253 6.93 -2.79 -19.11
CA GLN A 253 6.01 -1.74 -19.52
C GLN A 253 6.65 -0.34 -19.50
N ALA A 254 7.55 -0.07 -18.54
CA ALA A 254 8.33 1.18 -18.53
C ALA A 254 9.30 1.25 -19.72
N CYS A 255 9.98 0.17 -20.08
CA CYS A 255 10.85 0.10 -21.26
C CYS A 255 10.07 0.39 -22.56
N GLN A 256 8.85 -0.16 -22.70
CA GLN A 256 7.97 0.12 -23.83
C GLN A 256 7.53 1.58 -23.88
N LEU A 257 7.04 2.15 -22.77
CA LEU A 257 6.59 3.54 -22.69
C LEU A 257 7.72 4.56 -22.89
N LEU A 258 8.94 4.24 -22.45
CA LEU A 258 10.13 5.08 -22.64
C LEU A 258 10.82 4.83 -23.98
N HIS A 259 10.37 3.85 -24.78
CA HIS A 259 11.01 3.42 -26.02
C HIS A 259 12.53 3.26 -25.86
N ALA A 260 12.94 2.46 -24.88
CA ALA A 260 14.34 2.21 -24.54
C ALA A 260 14.52 0.84 -23.87
N GLU A 261 15.64 0.18 -24.18
CA GLU A 261 16.02 -1.08 -23.55
C GLU A 261 16.36 -0.93 -22.06
N ARG A 262 16.11 -1.96 -21.26
CA ARG A 262 16.40 -1.95 -19.80
C ARG A 262 17.86 -1.59 -19.51
N SER A 263 18.80 -2.15 -20.29
CA SER A 263 20.24 -1.90 -20.19
C SER A 263 20.65 -0.46 -20.53
N ALA A 264 19.83 0.27 -21.29
CA ALA A 264 20.04 1.68 -21.60
C ALA A 264 19.43 2.62 -20.54
N LEU A 265 18.60 2.10 -19.63
CA LEU A 265 17.90 2.85 -18.57
C LEU A 265 18.56 2.66 -17.20
N VAL A 266 18.82 1.42 -16.80
CA VAL A 266 19.38 1.10 -15.47
C VAL A 266 20.80 1.66 -15.31
N GLY A 267 21.08 2.24 -14.15
CA GLY A 267 22.36 2.88 -13.80
C GLY A 267 22.49 4.35 -14.26
N ARG A 268 21.70 4.79 -15.26
CA ARG A 268 21.66 6.18 -15.73
C ARG A 268 20.87 7.09 -14.81
N ARG A 269 20.97 8.40 -15.01
CA ARG A 269 20.24 9.39 -14.19
C ARG A 269 18.82 9.58 -14.73
N CYS A 270 17.84 9.64 -13.84
CA CYS A 270 16.43 9.83 -14.20
C CYS A 270 16.17 11.14 -14.95
N GLU A 271 16.99 12.17 -14.69
CA GLU A 271 17.02 13.45 -15.40
C GLU A 271 17.03 13.29 -16.93
N GLU A 272 17.79 12.30 -17.42
CA GLU A 272 18.01 12.06 -18.85
C GLU A 272 16.75 11.58 -19.59
N PHE A 273 15.77 11.05 -18.86
CA PHE A 273 14.55 10.45 -19.39
C PHE A 273 13.27 11.15 -18.92
N LEU A 274 13.26 11.62 -17.66
CA LEU A 274 12.12 12.28 -17.01
C LEU A 274 12.24 13.81 -16.95
N GLY A 275 13.39 14.39 -17.30
CA GLY A 275 13.63 15.84 -17.21
C GLY A 275 13.71 16.39 -15.77
N VAL A 276 13.75 15.53 -14.76
CA VAL A 276 13.78 15.90 -13.33
C VAL A 276 14.77 15.05 -12.55
N ASP A 277 15.41 15.66 -11.55
CA ASP A 277 16.34 14.96 -10.65
C ASP A 277 15.64 14.19 -9.51
N GLY A 278 16.38 13.28 -8.87
CA GLY A 278 15.85 12.42 -7.80
C GLY A 278 15.39 13.20 -6.56
N LEU A 279 16.00 14.35 -6.26
CA LEU A 279 15.62 15.22 -5.14
C LEU A 279 14.39 16.07 -5.47
N GLN A 280 14.23 16.49 -6.72
CA GLN A 280 13.01 17.13 -7.22
C GLN A 280 11.84 16.15 -7.26
N LEU A 281 12.07 14.91 -7.69
CA LEU A 281 11.08 13.83 -7.59
C LEU A 281 10.66 13.64 -6.14
N LEU A 282 11.62 13.47 -5.21
CA LEU A 282 11.38 13.37 -3.77
C LEU A 282 10.56 14.56 -3.22
N ALA A 283 10.94 15.80 -3.57
CA ALA A 283 10.26 17.00 -3.10
C ALA A 283 8.80 17.05 -3.58
N ARG A 284 8.52 16.59 -4.80
CA ARG A 284 7.15 16.44 -5.32
C ARG A 284 6.36 15.37 -4.56
N LEU A 285 6.99 14.28 -4.10
CA LEU A 285 6.31 13.25 -3.27
C LEU A 285 5.70 13.86 -2.00
N HIS A 286 6.42 14.78 -1.36
CA HIS A 286 5.96 15.48 -0.14
C HIS A 286 4.84 16.49 -0.43
N GLN A 287 4.70 16.97 -1.67
CA GLN A 287 3.68 17.93 -2.09
C GLN A 287 2.42 17.28 -2.66
N GLY A 288 2.48 16.01 -3.08
CA GLY A 288 1.34 15.23 -3.53
C GLY A 288 1.79 14.02 -4.34
N GLY A 289 1.27 12.84 -4.03
CA GLY A 289 1.75 11.58 -4.61
C GLY A 289 1.51 11.39 -6.11
N ALA A 290 0.88 12.31 -6.83
CA ALA A 290 0.64 12.20 -8.27
C ALA A 290 0.74 13.57 -8.98
N GLY A 291 1.22 13.57 -10.22
CA GLY A 291 1.37 14.77 -11.05
C GLY A 291 1.69 14.45 -12.51
N SER A 292 2.16 15.44 -13.27
CA SER A 292 2.72 15.24 -14.61
C SER A 292 4.15 15.76 -14.74
N LEU A 293 4.84 15.27 -15.77
CA LEU A 293 6.21 15.56 -16.16
C LEU A 293 6.25 15.77 -17.66
N GLN A 294 6.72 16.94 -18.09
CA GLN A 294 7.05 17.17 -19.50
C GLN A 294 8.45 16.64 -19.76
N THR A 295 8.56 15.67 -20.68
CA THR A 295 9.82 15.04 -21.06
C THR A 295 10.12 15.29 -22.54
N ALA A 296 11.33 14.98 -22.98
CA ALA A 296 11.70 15.04 -24.40
C ALA A 296 10.85 14.13 -25.31
N LYS A 297 10.09 13.17 -24.74
CA LYS A 297 9.18 12.27 -25.45
C LYS A 297 7.69 12.61 -25.25
N GLY A 298 7.38 13.75 -24.63
CA GLY A 298 6.02 14.23 -24.34
C GLY A 298 5.67 14.19 -22.85
N GLU A 299 4.39 14.42 -22.55
CA GLU A 299 3.90 14.43 -21.16
C GLU A 299 3.70 13.01 -20.61
N PHE A 300 4.26 12.75 -19.43
CA PHE A 300 3.95 11.58 -18.62
C PHE A 300 3.23 11.99 -17.34
N PHE A 301 2.11 11.35 -17.06
CA PHE A 301 1.49 11.37 -15.75
C PHE A 301 2.17 10.32 -14.87
N TYR A 302 2.38 10.63 -13.59
CA TYR A 302 2.97 9.69 -12.64
C TYR A 302 2.19 9.66 -11.32
N LYS A 303 2.25 8.51 -10.66
CA LYS A 303 1.82 8.30 -9.28
C LYS A 303 2.95 7.60 -8.53
N THR A 304 3.15 8.02 -7.29
CA THR A 304 4.17 7.49 -6.39
C THR A 304 3.57 6.32 -5.65
N LEU A 305 4.14 5.13 -5.83
CA LEU A 305 3.69 3.93 -5.12
C LEU A 305 4.40 3.78 -3.78
N ARG A 306 5.64 4.28 -3.68
CA ARG A 306 6.42 4.30 -2.45
C ARG A 306 7.44 5.44 -2.47
N ALA A 307 7.56 6.10 -1.33
CA ALA A 307 8.65 7.00 -0.99
C ALA A 307 9.53 6.31 0.08
N PRO A 308 10.83 6.64 0.16
CA PRO A 308 11.71 6.16 1.23
C PRO A 308 11.10 6.37 2.62
N GLN A 309 10.98 5.29 3.41
CA GLN A 309 10.53 5.42 4.81
C GLN A 309 11.64 5.93 5.74
N ARG A 310 12.90 5.94 5.28
CA ARG A 310 13.97 6.67 5.95
C ARG A 310 13.75 8.17 5.81
N SER A 311 13.66 8.85 6.95
CA SER A 311 14.09 10.24 7.02
C SER A 311 15.48 10.33 6.39
N ILE A 312 15.64 11.20 5.41
CA ILE A 312 16.94 11.39 4.76
C ILE A 312 17.82 12.18 5.71
N ASN A 313 18.43 11.47 6.66
CA ASN A 313 19.76 11.82 7.13
C ASN A 313 20.67 11.76 5.91
N VAL A 314 20.84 12.89 5.23
CA VAL A 314 21.86 13.06 4.20
C VAL A 314 23.19 12.82 4.89
N GLY A 315 23.72 11.60 4.74
CA GLY A 315 24.98 11.19 5.32
C GLY A 315 26.05 12.17 4.91
N SER A 316 26.65 12.85 5.89
CA SER A 316 27.71 13.79 5.65
C SER A 316 28.89 13.09 4.96
N ALA A 317 29.21 13.52 3.74
CA ALA A 317 30.60 13.48 3.29
C ALA A 317 31.48 14.19 4.36
N PRO A 318 32.74 13.77 4.57
CA PRO A 318 33.54 14.23 5.70
C PRO A 318 33.62 15.76 5.75
N ARG A 319 32.94 16.36 6.73
CA ARG A 319 32.80 17.82 6.86
C ARG A 319 34.09 18.45 7.41
N THR A 320 35.07 18.65 6.53
CA THR A 320 35.84 19.89 6.62
C THR A 320 34.92 21.07 6.27
N ALA A 321 35.11 22.19 6.97
CA ALA A 321 34.24 23.37 7.00
C ALA A 321 32.87 23.18 7.71
N ALA A 322 32.79 23.70 8.94
CA ALA A 322 31.54 23.94 9.62
C ALA A 322 30.69 24.98 8.86
N LYS A 323 29.38 24.71 8.77
CA LYS A 323 28.33 25.70 8.52
C LYS A 323 27.38 25.65 9.71
N PRO A 324 26.86 26.80 10.18
CA PRO A 324 26.24 26.92 11.49
C PRO A 324 24.97 26.07 11.58
N ALA A 325 24.71 25.54 12.78
CA ALA A 325 23.46 24.88 13.08
C ALA A 325 22.30 25.88 12.89
N LYS A 326 21.19 25.42 12.31
CA LYS A 326 19.92 26.15 12.45
C LYS A 326 19.60 26.25 13.94
N ALA A 327 19.20 27.43 14.40
CA ALA A 327 18.74 27.59 15.77
C ALA A 327 17.57 26.63 16.05
N PRO A 328 17.41 26.11 17.27
CA PRO A 328 16.26 25.30 17.62
C PRO A 328 14.97 26.08 17.30
N PRO A 329 13.91 25.42 16.82
CA PRO A 329 12.66 26.10 16.47
C PRO A 329 12.13 26.84 17.71
N ASP A 330 11.76 28.10 17.53
CA ASP A 330 11.18 28.88 18.62
C ASP A 330 9.79 28.33 18.96
N LEU A 331 9.76 27.54 20.03
CA LEU A 331 8.57 26.92 20.57
C LEU A 331 7.54 27.97 21.01
N GLU A 332 7.99 29.18 21.36
CA GLU A 332 7.14 30.27 21.83
C GLU A 332 6.50 31.01 20.65
N ALA A 333 7.21 31.11 19.51
CA ALA A 333 6.62 31.60 18.25
C ALA A 333 5.41 30.76 17.79
N LEU A 334 5.39 29.44 18.04
CA LEU A 334 4.24 28.57 17.71
C LEU A 334 2.95 28.94 18.47
N ALA A 335 3.07 29.64 19.61
CA ALA A 335 1.94 30.13 20.39
C ALA A 335 1.40 31.51 19.94
N GLY A 336 2.13 32.23 19.08
CA GLY A 336 1.73 33.55 18.60
C GLY A 336 1.59 34.56 19.75
N SER A 337 0.47 35.28 19.79
CA SER A 337 0.14 36.23 20.88
C SER A 337 -0.33 35.55 22.17
N ASN A 338 -0.68 34.27 22.15
CA ASN A 338 -1.36 33.61 23.27
C ASN A 338 -0.38 33.27 24.42
N THR A 339 -0.27 34.19 25.38
CA THR A 339 0.62 34.08 26.55
C THR A 339 0.37 32.85 27.41
N ARG A 340 -0.89 32.39 27.54
CA ARG A 340 -1.24 31.19 28.30
C ARG A 340 -0.75 29.92 27.60
N TYR A 341 -0.91 29.85 26.29
CA TYR A 341 -0.42 28.74 25.47
C TYR A 341 1.11 28.72 25.39
N ALA A 342 1.76 29.88 25.23
CA ALA A 342 3.22 30.01 25.31
C ALA A 342 3.78 29.51 26.65
N ARG A 343 3.13 29.88 27.78
CA ARG A 343 3.47 29.35 29.11
C ARG A 343 3.31 27.83 29.19
N ALA A 344 2.24 27.27 28.63
CA ALA A 344 2.01 25.83 28.63
C ALA A 344 3.08 25.07 27.82
N LEU A 345 3.48 25.58 26.64
CA LEU A 345 4.58 25.02 25.85
C LEU A 345 5.92 25.10 26.59
N ARG A 346 6.22 26.22 27.27
CA ARG A 346 7.42 26.36 28.11
C ARG A 346 7.43 25.36 29.26
N MET A 347 6.29 25.15 29.93
CA MET A 347 6.13 24.15 30.98
C MET A 347 6.28 22.72 30.44
N ALA A 348 5.77 22.41 29.24
CA ALA A 348 5.95 21.10 28.60
C ALA A 348 7.43 20.81 28.26
N ARG A 349 8.17 21.81 27.73
CA ARG A 349 9.62 21.69 27.50
C ARG A 349 10.38 21.43 28.80
N GLN A 350 10.02 22.15 29.87
CA GLN A 350 10.61 21.93 31.20
C GLN A 350 10.23 20.56 31.79
N GLY A 351 9.00 20.09 31.56
CA GLY A 351 8.54 18.76 31.97
C GLY A 351 9.37 17.65 31.35
N LEU A 352 9.51 17.64 30.01
CA LEU A 352 10.31 16.63 29.31
C LEU A 352 11.79 16.64 29.73
N ALA A 353 12.35 17.82 30.02
CA ALA A 353 13.71 17.94 30.54
C ALA A 353 13.90 17.35 31.96
N ASN A 354 12.81 17.17 32.71
CA ASN A 354 12.77 16.54 34.04
C ASN A 354 12.04 15.18 34.01
N GLU A 355 12.04 14.51 32.85
CA GLU A 355 11.43 13.17 32.63
C GLU A 355 9.91 13.08 32.91
N LEU A 356 9.21 14.23 32.96
CA LEU A 356 7.74 14.25 33.09
C LEU A 356 7.07 14.04 31.73
N PRO A 357 6.03 13.21 31.65
CA PRO A 357 5.28 12.98 30.42
C PRO A 357 4.42 14.20 30.07
N VAL A 358 4.33 14.51 28.78
CA VAL A 358 3.51 15.62 28.25
C VAL A 358 2.27 15.07 27.56
N LEU A 359 1.10 15.63 27.88
CA LEU A 359 -0.16 15.30 27.23
C LEU A 359 -0.64 16.50 26.40
N LEU A 360 -0.70 16.34 25.08
CA LEU A 360 -1.21 17.32 24.13
C LEU A 360 -2.70 17.06 23.87
N LEU A 361 -3.55 17.93 24.40
CA LEU A 361 -4.98 17.92 24.15
C LEU A 361 -5.30 18.90 23.01
N GLY A 362 -6.20 18.53 22.10
CA GLY A 362 -6.65 19.44 21.04
C GLY A 362 -7.45 18.74 19.94
N GLU A 363 -8.34 19.50 19.31
CA GLU A 363 -9.15 19.02 18.18
C GLU A 363 -8.28 18.45 17.05
N THR A 364 -8.88 17.57 16.26
CA THR A 364 -8.23 16.99 15.08
C THR A 364 -7.83 18.10 14.10
N GLY A 365 -6.56 18.11 13.67
CA GLY A 365 -6.03 19.13 12.76
C GLY A 365 -5.44 20.39 13.43
N THR A 366 -5.39 20.48 14.77
CA THR A 366 -4.75 21.60 15.51
C THR A 366 -3.22 21.59 15.51
N GLY A 367 -2.58 20.55 14.99
CA GLY A 367 -1.11 20.45 14.88
C GLY A 367 -0.40 19.75 16.04
N LYS A 368 -1.08 18.86 16.79
CA LYS A 368 -0.52 18.09 17.92
C LYS A 368 0.86 17.46 17.62
N GLU A 369 1.01 16.80 16.47
CA GLU A 369 2.30 16.22 16.04
C GLU A 369 3.40 17.27 15.81
N VAL A 370 3.07 18.43 15.23
CA VAL A 370 4.03 19.52 15.00
C VAL A 370 4.56 20.05 16.33
N ILE A 371 3.69 20.19 17.33
CA ILE A 371 4.09 20.56 18.70
C ILE A 371 4.93 19.47 19.35
N ALA A 372 4.59 18.19 19.21
CA ALA A 372 5.39 17.08 19.74
C ALA A 372 6.82 17.04 19.15
N ARG A 373 6.95 17.24 17.84
CA ARG A 373 8.25 17.34 17.15
C ARG A 373 9.03 18.57 17.60
N ALA A 374 8.39 19.73 17.72
CA ALA A 374 9.04 20.95 18.19
C ALA A 374 9.52 20.84 19.66
N LEU A 375 8.73 20.19 20.53
CA LEU A 375 9.12 19.87 21.92
C LEU A 375 10.36 18.97 21.98
N HIS A 376 10.42 17.93 21.13
CA HIS A 376 11.59 17.06 21.01
C HIS A 376 12.83 17.81 20.51
N MET A 377 12.70 18.61 19.44
CA MET A 377 13.78 19.43 18.88
C MET A 377 14.30 20.50 19.86
N ALA A 378 13.46 20.97 20.78
CA ALA A 378 13.82 21.94 21.82
C ALA A 378 14.29 21.29 23.14
N GLY A 379 14.36 19.96 23.21
CA GLY A 379 14.76 19.20 24.40
C GLY A 379 16.18 18.63 24.33
N ALA A 380 16.68 18.11 25.45
CA ALA A 380 18.03 17.52 25.54
C ALA A 380 18.23 16.25 24.69
N ARG A 381 17.14 15.64 24.20
CA ARG A 381 17.14 14.43 23.36
C ARG A 381 16.95 14.73 21.86
N CYS A 382 17.16 15.97 21.42
CA CYS A 382 16.92 16.40 20.03
C CYS A 382 17.75 15.67 18.94
N GLU A 383 18.92 15.14 19.30
CA GLU A 383 19.78 14.31 18.43
C GLU A 383 19.51 12.79 18.57
N LYS A 384 18.44 12.40 19.29
CA LYS A 384 18.06 11.00 19.57
C LYS A 384 16.77 10.65 18.80
N PRO A 385 16.37 9.36 18.72
CA PRO A 385 15.18 8.97 17.98
C PRO A 385 13.90 9.68 18.47
N PHE A 386 13.11 10.19 17.53
CA PHE A 386 11.71 10.55 17.74
C PHE A 386 10.83 9.52 17.05
N VAL A 387 10.20 8.63 17.83
CA VAL A 387 9.34 7.56 17.30
C VAL A 387 7.89 7.93 17.52
N ALA A 388 7.18 8.18 16.42
CA ALA A 388 5.74 8.46 16.43
C ALA A 388 4.94 7.19 16.17
N VAL A 389 3.85 7.00 16.93
CA VAL A 389 2.88 5.92 16.75
C VAL A 389 1.48 6.53 16.86
N ASN A 390 0.66 6.39 15.83
CA ASN A 390 -0.74 6.78 15.88
C ASN A 390 -1.59 5.55 16.27
N CYS A 391 -2.27 5.63 17.40
CA CYS A 391 -2.98 4.48 17.98
C CYS A 391 -4.28 4.14 17.23
N ALA A 392 -4.87 5.11 16.53
CA ALA A 392 -6.08 4.92 15.72
C ALA A 392 -5.80 4.41 14.29
N ALA A 393 -4.59 4.61 13.77
CA ALA A 393 -4.21 4.25 12.40
C ALA A 393 -3.75 2.78 12.24
N ILE A 394 -3.41 2.10 13.34
CA ILE A 394 -2.95 0.70 13.32
C ILE A 394 -4.12 -0.20 13.74
N PRO A 395 -4.48 -1.26 12.98
CA PRO A 395 -5.55 -2.18 13.36
C PRO A 395 -5.33 -2.79 14.76
N GLU A 396 -6.41 -2.98 15.52
CA GLU A 396 -6.37 -3.45 16.92
C GLU A 396 -5.55 -4.73 17.12
N GLY A 397 -5.61 -5.67 16.17
CA GLY A 397 -4.85 -6.92 16.20
C GLY A 397 -3.35 -6.80 15.88
N LEU A 398 -2.87 -5.63 15.43
CA LEU A 398 -1.48 -5.39 15.01
C LEU A 398 -0.75 -4.33 15.84
N ILE A 399 -1.48 -3.40 16.47
CA ILE A 399 -0.91 -2.35 17.34
C ILE A 399 -0.11 -2.93 18.52
N GLU A 400 -0.48 -4.12 19.02
CA GLU A 400 0.28 -4.82 20.05
C GLU A 400 1.67 -5.25 19.55
N SER A 401 1.73 -5.91 18.39
CA SER A 401 2.99 -6.33 17.79
C SER A 401 3.86 -5.14 17.36
N GLU A 402 3.26 -4.06 16.85
CA GLU A 402 3.99 -2.82 16.51
C GLU A 402 4.60 -2.16 17.76
N LEU A 403 3.81 -1.94 18.81
CA LEU A 403 4.30 -1.21 20.00
C LEU A 403 5.38 -1.98 20.77
N PHE A 404 5.13 -3.25 21.09
CA PHE A 404 5.97 -4.03 22.00
C PHE A 404 6.99 -4.92 21.28
N GLY A 405 6.79 -5.19 19.98
CA GLY A 405 7.60 -6.14 19.22
C GLY A 405 7.24 -7.59 19.53
N TYR A 406 7.84 -8.53 18.79
CA TYR A 406 7.63 -9.96 19.00
C TYR A 406 8.87 -10.78 18.66
N ARG A 407 9.05 -11.91 19.35
CA ARG A 407 10.04 -12.95 19.00
C ARG A 407 9.47 -13.86 17.90
N GLU A 408 10.36 -14.52 17.16
CA GLU A 408 9.98 -15.61 16.26
C GLU A 408 9.20 -16.69 17.04
N GLY A 409 8.09 -17.17 16.48
CA GLY A 409 7.22 -18.15 17.13
C GLY A 409 6.20 -17.57 18.13
N ALA A 410 6.16 -16.25 18.33
CA ALA A 410 5.22 -15.61 19.27
C ALA A 410 3.73 -15.86 18.95
N PHE A 411 3.40 -16.03 17.67
CA PHE A 411 2.07 -16.36 17.16
C PHE A 411 2.17 -16.98 15.76
N THR A 412 1.08 -17.60 15.30
CA THR A 412 0.96 -18.18 13.95
C THR A 412 1.11 -17.10 12.88
N GLY A 413 2.15 -17.18 12.06
CA GLY A 413 2.48 -16.16 11.05
C GLY A 413 3.49 -15.08 11.51
N SER A 414 4.08 -15.21 12.71
CA SER A 414 5.20 -14.36 13.14
C SER A 414 6.42 -14.52 12.21
N ARG A 415 7.03 -13.39 11.83
CA ARG A 415 8.22 -13.33 10.95
C ARG A 415 9.44 -14.01 11.59
N ARG A 416 10.22 -14.76 10.79
CA ARG A 416 11.55 -15.25 11.20
C ARG A 416 12.47 -14.10 11.61
N GLY A 417 13.16 -14.23 12.74
CA GLY A 417 13.92 -13.16 13.41
C GLY A 417 13.09 -12.21 14.28
N GLY A 418 11.76 -12.30 14.27
CA GLY A 418 10.88 -11.42 15.05
C GLY A 418 10.77 -9.97 14.52
N MET A 419 10.34 -9.06 15.38
CA MET A 419 10.22 -7.63 15.09
C MET A 419 10.51 -6.79 16.34
N VAL A 420 11.35 -5.76 16.19
CA VAL A 420 11.68 -4.79 17.25
C VAL A 420 10.54 -3.77 17.39
N GLY A 421 9.97 -3.66 18.59
CA GLY A 421 8.81 -2.79 18.84
C GLY A 421 9.13 -1.29 18.81
N ARG A 422 8.13 -0.45 18.56
CA ARG A 422 8.25 1.03 18.56
C ARG A 422 8.79 1.57 19.88
N LEU A 423 8.45 0.94 21.00
CA LEU A 423 9.02 1.25 22.31
C LEU A 423 10.54 1.06 22.31
N GLN A 424 11.03 -0.12 21.89
CA GLN A 424 12.47 -0.41 21.81
C GLN A 424 13.20 0.54 20.84
N GLN A 425 12.58 0.87 19.69
CA GLN A 425 13.11 1.85 18.73
C GLN A 425 13.26 3.27 19.32
N ALA A 426 12.47 3.61 20.34
CA ALA A 426 12.49 4.92 20.99
C ALA A 426 13.51 5.03 22.15
N HIS A 427 14.17 3.93 22.54
CA HIS A 427 15.12 3.89 23.65
C HIS A 427 16.21 4.98 23.53
N GLY A 428 16.44 5.72 24.62
CA GLY A 428 17.34 6.87 24.69
C GLY A 428 16.81 8.14 24.02
N GLY A 429 15.58 8.13 23.50
CA GLY A 429 14.96 9.20 22.73
C GLY A 429 13.59 9.62 23.26
N THR A 430 12.67 9.91 22.34
CA THR A 430 11.30 10.36 22.61
C THR A 430 10.29 9.45 21.91
N LEU A 431 9.31 8.95 22.68
CA LEU A 431 8.14 8.26 22.15
C LEU A 431 6.97 9.25 22.06
N PHE A 432 6.37 9.37 20.88
CA PHE A 432 5.16 10.12 20.65
C PHE A 432 3.98 9.18 20.36
N LEU A 433 2.98 9.16 21.24
CA LEU A 433 1.75 8.38 21.09
C LEU A 433 0.60 9.30 20.70
N ASP A 434 0.26 9.32 19.41
CA ASP A 434 -0.87 10.08 18.88
C ASP A 434 -2.18 9.31 19.01
N GLU A 435 -3.26 10.06 19.25
CA GLU A 435 -4.60 9.58 19.59
C GLU A 435 -4.62 8.47 20.68
N ILE A 436 -3.91 8.70 21.80
CA ILE A 436 -3.80 7.74 22.92
C ILE A 436 -5.17 7.33 23.50
N GLY A 437 -6.19 8.19 23.39
CA GLY A 437 -7.56 7.89 23.82
C GLY A 437 -8.26 6.79 23.02
N ASP A 438 -7.72 6.43 21.85
CA ASP A 438 -8.21 5.35 21.00
C ASP A 438 -7.43 4.03 21.20
N MET A 439 -6.48 3.98 22.14
CA MET A 439 -5.76 2.75 22.46
C MET A 439 -6.66 1.69 23.13
N PRO A 440 -6.72 0.44 22.63
CA PRO A 440 -7.48 -0.63 23.25
C PRO A 440 -7.14 -0.89 24.73
N LEU A 441 -8.15 -1.12 25.57
CA LEU A 441 -8.03 -1.23 27.03
C LEU A 441 -7.02 -2.29 27.52
N ALA A 442 -6.87 -3.38 26.76
CA ALA A 442 -5.88 -4.43 27.04
C ALA A 442 -4.43 -3.92 26.91
N LEU A 443 -4.17 -3.03 25.93
CA LEU A 443 -2.85 -2.49 25.66
C LEU A 443 -2.49 -1.36 26.62
N GLN A 444 -3.49 -0.60 27.08
CA GLN A 444 -3.32 0.39 28.15
C GLN A 444 -2.69 -0.23 29.41
N ALA A 445 -3.09 -1.44 29.78
CA ALA A 445 -2.53 -2.17 30.93
C ALA A 445 -1.06 -2.59 30.73
N ARG A 446 -0.64 -2.90 29.50
CA ARG A 446 0.77 -3.21 29.18
C ARG A 446 1.61 -1.96 29.07
N LEU A 447 1.13 -0.91 28.39
CA LEU A 447 1.79 0.38 28.32
C LEU A 447 2.06 0.93 29.72
N LEU A 448 1.08 0.82 30.63
CA LEU A 448 1.25 1.21 32.03
C LEU A 448 2.44 0.52 32.70
N ARG A 449 2.60 -0.80 32.54
CA ARG A 449 3.74 -1.55 33.08
C ARG A 449 5.06 -1.05 32.48
N VAL A 450 5.14 -0.88 31.16
CA VAL A 450 6.34 -0.34 30.52
C VAL A 450 6.73 1.05 31.05
N LEU A 451 5.74 1.92 31.29
CA LEU A 451 5.95 3.25 31.87
C LEU A 451 6.25 3.25 33.39
N GLN A 452 5.91 2.18 34.10
CA GLN A 452 6.17 2.02 35.53
C GLN A 452 7.54 1.37 35.78
N ASP A 453 7.77 0.22 35.17
CA ASP A 453 8.94 -0.64 35.39
C ASP A 453 10.16 -0.19 34.57
N ARG A 454 9.96 0.74 33.63
CA ARG A 454 10.94 1.14 32.59
C ARG A 454 11.53 -0.06 31.86
N LYS A 455 10.70 -1.06 31.58
CA LYS A 455 11.06 -2.29 30.87
C LYS A 455 10.03 -2.69 29.83
N VAL A 456 10.48 -3.27 28.72
CA VAL A 456 9.62 -3.78 27.65
C VAL A 456 9.97 -5.22 27.30
N ALA A 457 8.97 -6.10 27.32
CA ALA A 457 9.06 -7.48 26.87
C ALA A 457 8.37 -7.63 25.51
N PRO A 458 9.00 -8.28 24.51
CA PRO A 458 8.36 -8.62 23.26
C PRO A 458 7.34 -9.76 23.45
N LEU A 459 6.36 -9.85 22.54
CA LEU A 459 5.45 -11.00 22.49
C LEU A 459 6.23 -12.31 22.29
N GLY A 460 5.74 -13.41 22.86
CA GLY A 460 6.32 -14.75 22.69
C GLY A 460 7.45 -15.13 23.66
N ALA A 461 7.37 -14.69 24.93
CA ALA A 461 8.30 -15.05 26.00
C ALA A 461 9.78 -14.69 25.69
N GLY A 462 10.06 -13.40 25.49
CA GLY A 462 11.43 -12.88 25.44
C GLY A 462 11.87 -12.20 26.74
N GLU A 463 13.18 -12.03 26.91
CA GLU A 463 13.77 -11.24 28.00
C GLU A 463 13.26 -9.79 28.00
N GLU A 464 13.00 -9.27 29.20
CA GLU A 464 12.70 -7.85 29.43
C GLU A 464 13.93 -7.00 29.10
N GLN A 465 13.73 -5.90 28.39
CA GLN A 465 14.78 -4.93 28.08
C GLN A 465 14.46 -3.59 28.73
N ASP A 466 15.46 -3.00 29.40
CA ASP A 466 15.33 -1.66 29.98
C ASP A 466 15.10 -0.60 28.90
N ILE A 467 14.17 0.32 29.16
CA ILE A 467 13.74 1.35 28.22
C ILE A 467 13.73 2.73 28.89
N ASP A 468 14.54 3.63 28.35
CA ASP A 468 14.53 5.04 28.68
C ASP A 468 13.86 5.83 27.55
N VAL A 469 12.63 6.34 27.78
CA VAL A 469 11.88 7.15 26.82
C VAL A 469 11.30 8.39 27.48
N ALA A 470 11.52 9.55 26.85
CA ALA A 470 10.72 10.73 27.13
C ALA A 470 9.35 10.56 26.43
N LEU A 471 8.25 10.65 27.19
CA LEU A 471 6.91 10.38 26.67
C LEU A 471 6.16 11.68 26.30
N ILE A 472 5.66 11.73 25.07
CA ILE A 472 4.65 12.71 24.65
C ILE A 472 3.43 11.92 24.18
N CYS A 473 2.26 12.23 24.72
CA CYS A 473 0.98 11.68 24.28
C CYS A 473 0.14 12.79 23.63
N ALA A 474 -0.74 12.45 22.70
CA ALA A 474 -1.70 13.37 22.11
C ALA A 474 -3.09 12.72 22.00
N THR A 475 -4.15 13.53 22.15
CA THR A 475 -5.52 13.07 21.87
C THR A 475 -6.49 14.24 21.60
N HIS A 476 -7.54 13.98 20.84
CA HIS A 476 -8.72 14.84 20.73
C HIS A 476 -9.86 14.47 21.70
N ARG A 477 -9.79 13.31 22.37
CA ARG A 477 -10.85 12.80 23.26
C ARG A 477 -10.64 13.26 24.70
N ASP A 478 -11.74 13.49 25.43
CA ASP A 478 -11.67 13.78 26.87
C ASP A 478 -11.36 12.52 27.67
N LEU A 479 -10.09 12.34 28.03
CA LEU A 479 -9.63 11.18 28.80
C LEU A 479 -10.30 11.04 30.17
N LYS A 480 -10.74 12.13 30.81
CA LYS A 480 -11.43 12.02 32.12
C LYS A 480 -12.77 11.34 31.95
N ARG A 481 -13.54 11.78 30.95
CA ARG A 481 -14.80 11.14 30.56
C ARG A 481 -14.58 9.68 30.15
N LEU A 482 -13.51 9.35 29.42
CA LEU A 482 -13.21 7.96 29.08
C LEU A 482 -12.85 7.10 30.29
N VAL A 483 -12.26 7.67 31.35
CA VAL A 483 -12.03 6.99 32.63
C VAL A 483 -13.36 6.73 33.36
N GLU A 484 -14.25 7.72 33.44
CA GLU A 484 -15.60 7.56 34.00
C GLU A 484 -16.42 6.50 33.24
N GLU A 485 -16.33 6.50 31.90
CA GLU A 485 -16.96 5.52 31.01
C GLU A 485 -16.20 4.17 30.93
N LYS A 486 -15.10 3.99 31.70
CA LYS A 486 -14.24 2.78 31.75
C LYS A 486 -13.60 2.35 30.41
N HIS A 487 -13.57 3.24 29.43
CA HIS A 487 -12.86 3.04 28.15
C HIS A 487 -11.37 3.40 28.23
N PHE A 488 -10.98 4.16 29.25
CA PHE A 488 -9.58 4.46 29.57
C PHE A 488 -9.28 4.11 31.04
N ARG A 489 -8.09 3.61 31.34
CA ARG A 489 -7.71 3.26 32.71
C ARG A 489 -7.27 4.50 33.50
N GLU A 490 -7.78 4.64 34.71
CA GLU A 490 -7.43 5.72 35.65
C GLU A 490 -5.93 5.74 35.99
N ASP A 491 -5.34 4.57 36.21
CA ASP A 491 -3.91 4.42 36.53
C ASP A 491 -2.98 4.85 35.38
N LEU A 492 -3.35 4.55 34.14
CA LEU A 492 -2.67 5.08 32.95
C LEU A 492 -2.90 6.57 32.77
N PHE A 493 -4.11 7.08 33.03
CA PHE A 493 -4.41 8.51 32.91
C PHE A 493 -3.48 9.35 33.79
N TYR A 494 -3.35 9.02 35.07
CA TYR A 494 -2.40 9.73 35.95
C TYR A 494 -0.93 9.50 35.57
N ARG A 495 -0.58 8.38 34.93
CA ARG A 495 0.78 8.12 34.44
C ARG A 495 1.13 8.94 33.19
N VAL A 496 0.19 9.24 32.29
CA VAL A 496 0.47 10.02 31.06
C VAL A 496 0.18 11.52 31.21
N ASN A 497 -0.72 11.91 32.11
CA ASN A 497 -1.12 13.30 32.33
C ASN A 497 -0.18 14.03 33.31
N GLY A 498 1.12 14.10 32.97
CA GLY A 498 2.12 14.83 33.77
C GLY A 498 2.01 16.35 33.57
N ILE A 499 2.31 16.82 32.36
CA ILE A 499 2.10 18.22 31.94
C ILE A 499 1.10 18.25 30.79
N SER A 500 -0.11 18.76 31.05
CA SER A 500 -1.13 18.93 30.02
C SER A 500 -0.97 20.25 29.27
N VAL A 501 -0.98 20.20 27.94
CA VAL A 501 -1.02 21.37 27.04
C VAL A 501 -2.32 21.30 26.23
N MET A 502 -3.16 22.32 26.37
CA MET A 502 -4.35 22.49 25.55
C MET A 502 -3.99 23.32 24.31
N LEU A 503 -4.02 22.71 23.12
CA LEU A 503 -3.89 23.42 21.85
C LEU A 503 -5.25 24.10 21.54
N PRO A 504 -5.28 25.42 21.29
CA PRO A 504 -6.51 26.11 20.90
C PRO A 504 -6.96 25.66 19.49
N ALA A 505 -8.27 25.66 19.26
CA ALA A 505 -8.81 25.49 17.92
C ALA A 505 -8.43 26.69 17.03
N LEU A 506 -8.40 26.52 15.71
CA LEU A 506 -7.99 27.61 14.79
C LEU A 506 -8.86 28.87 14.93
N ARG A 507 -10.16 28.69 15.13
CA ARG A 507 -11.14 29.77 15.41
C ARG A 507 -10.93 30.51 16.75
N GLU A 508 -10.11 29.96 17.65
CA GLU A 508 -9.77 30.54 18.96
C GLU A 508 -8.41 31.26 18.94
N ARG A 509 -7.74 31.31 17.77
CA ARG A 509 -6.41 31.90 17.62
C ARG A 509 -6.47 33.35 17.14
N GLU A 510 -6.10 34.26 18.03
CA GLU A 510 -5.91 35.69 17.72
C GLU A 510 -4.77 35.94 16.71
N ASP A 511 -3.83 35.00 16.54
CA ASP A 511 -2.68 35.13 15.64
C ASP A 511 -2.94 34.64 14.20
N PHE A 512 -4.20 34.56 13.77
CA PHE A 512 -4.64 33.99 12.48
C PHE A 512 -3.87 34.53 11.26
N GLY A 513 -3.76 35.86 11.11
CA GLY A 513 -3.02 36.46 9.99
C GLY A 513 -1.52 36.12 10.01
N ALA A 514 -0.89 36.13 11.19
CA ALA A 514 0.51 35.74 11.34
C ALA A 514 0.72 34.23 11.12
N LEU A 515 -0.27 33.40 11.47
CA LEU A 515 -0.28 31.97 11.16
C LEU A 515 -0.31 31.74 9.64
N ILE A 516 -1.21 32.42 8.91
CA ILE A 516 -1.26 32.36 7.44
C ILE A 516 0.07 32.78 6.83
N SER A 517 0.67 33.91 7.23
CA SER A 517 1.97 34.35 6.67
C SER A 517 3.08 33.32 6.87
N ARG A 518 3.11 32.64 8.03
CA ARG A 518 4.04 31.54 8.30
C ARG A 518 3.74 30.29 7.48
N MET A 519 2.47 29.97 7.26
CA MET A 519 2.05 28.85 6.40
C MET A 519 2.42 29.11 4.94
N LEU A 520 2.12 30.28 4.38
CA LEU A 520 2.54 30.68 3.03
C LEU A 520 4.06 30.63 2.86
N THR A 521 4.82 31.12 3.85
CA THR A 521 6.29 30.99 3.88
C THR A 521 6.75 29.53 3.85
N THR A 522 6.10 28.66 4.63
CA THR A 522 6.42 27.22 4.70
C THR A 522 6.06 26.48 3.41
N LEU A 523 5.00 26.92 2.72
CA LEU A 523 4.58 26.44 1.40
C LEU A 523 5.43 26.99 0.24
N GLY A 524 6.52 27.70 0.52
CA GLY A 524 7.44 28.24 -0.50
C GLY A 524 6.96 29.52 -1.17
N ALA A 525 5.98 30.22 -0.59
CA ALA A 525 5.35 31.42 -1.10
C ALA A 525 5.48 32.64 -0.14
N PRO A 526 6.70 33.01 0.31
CA PRO A 526 6.89 34.05 1.34
C PRO A 526 6.51 35.47 0.91
N THR A 527 6.41 35.73 -0.41
CA THR A 527 6.02 37.02 -0.99
C THR A 527 4.54 37.11 -1.34
N VAL A 528 3.76 36.05 -1.07
CA VAL A 528 2.33 36.01 -1.37
C VAL A 528 1.53 36.55 -0.20
N VAL A 529 0.50 37.35 -0.50
CA VAL A 529 -0.47 37.88 0.45
C VAL A 529 -1.89 37.46 0.06
N LEU A 530 -2.81 37.46 1.01
CA LEU A 530 -4.24 37.31 0.72
C LEU A 530 -4.83 38.67 0.34
N HIS A 531 -5.77 38.70 -0.61
CA HIS A 531 -6.67 39.83 -0.79
C HIS A 531 -7.58 39.99 0.43
N ASP A 532 -8.00 41.22 0.74
CA ASP A 532 -8.78 41.52 1.95
C ASP A 532 -10.08 40.71 2.06
N ASP A 533 -10.77 40.48 0.93
CA ASP A 533 -12.02 39.70 0.90
C ASP A 533 -11.78 38.20 1.15
N LEU A 534 -10.70 37.63 0.61
CA LEU A 534 -10.32 36.25 0.93
C LEU A 534 -9.87 36.13 2.39
N ASN A 535 -9.10 37.09 2.91
CA ASN A 535 -8.72 37.13 4.31
C ASN A 535 -9.94 37.24 5.25
N ARG A 536 -10.95 38.03 4.87
CA ARG A 536 -12.23 38.15 5.60
C ARG A 536 -13.03 36.84 5.58
N LEU A 537 -13.14 36.20 4.42
CA LEU A 537 -13.82 34.90 4.27
C LEU A 537 -13.14 33.81 5.13
N LEU A 538 -11.82 33.68 5.01
CA LEU A 538 -11.05 32.71 5.78
C LEU A 538 -11.08 32.99 7.29
N GLY A 539 -11.09 34.27 7.69
CA GLY A 539 -11.19 34.67 9.11
C GLY A 539 -12.58 34.48 9.72
N GLY A 540 -13.64 34.49 8.91
CA GLY A 540 -15.02 34.27 9.35
C GLY A 540 -15.44 32.80 9.46
N TYR A 541 -14.71 31.89 8.81
CA TYR A 541 -15.04 30.46 8.76
C TYR A 541 -14.70 29.73 10.07
N HIS A 542 -15.48 28.71 10.43
CA HIS A 542 -15.36 28.02 11.74
C HIS A 542 -14.31 26.89 11.79
N TRP A 543 -13.70 26.54 10.65
CA TRP A 543 -12.57 25.60 10.52
C TRP A 543 -12.75 24.24 11.22
N PRO A 544 -13.71 23.40 10.82
CA PRO A 544 -13.92 22.08 11.43
C PRO A 544 -12.71 21.14 11.29
N GLY A 545 -11.92 21.26 10.22
CA GLY A 545 -10.65 20.55 10.05
C GLY A 545 -9.41 21.31 10.57
N ASN A 546 -9.61 22.42 11.30
CA ASN A 546 -8.57 23.25 11.90
C ASN A 546 -7.45 23.64 10.90
N ILE A 547 -6.19 23.72 11.36
CA ILE A 547 -5.03 24.15 10.57
C ILE A 547 -4.81 23.26 9.34
N ARG A 548 -5.15 21.97 9.41
CA ARG A 548 -5.03 21.04 8.27
C ARG A 548 -5.96 21.42 7.11
N GLN A 549 -7.19 21.86 7.40
CA GLN A 549 -8.12 22.33 6.37
C GLN A 549 -7.64 23.67 5.79
N LEU A 550 -7.22 24.61 6.64
CA LEU A 550 -6.63 25.89 6.19
C LEU A 550 -5.41 25.68 5.29
N GLU A 551 -4.52 24.73 5.63
CA GLU A 551 -3.37 24.39 4.78
C GLU A 551 -3.81 23.91 3.39
N MET A 552 -4.84 23.05 3.33
CA MET A 552 -5.38 22.58 2.04
C MET A 552 -5.96 23.74 1.22
N VAL A 553 -6.76 24.63 1.83
CA VAL A 553 -7.33 25.81 1.15
C VAL A 553 -6.21 26.72 0.61
N LEU A 554 -5.19 27.02 1.41
CA LEU A 554 -4.05 27.83 0.99
C LEU A 554 -3.23 27.14 -0.12
N ARG A 555 -3.05 25.82 -0.06
CA ARG A 555 -2.37 25.03 -1.11
C ARG A 555 -3.16 25.02 -2.42
N THR A 556 -4.47 24.92 -2.36
CA THR A 556 -5.34 25.03 -3.54
C THR A 556 -5.21 26.41 -4.16
N ALA A 557 -5.34 27.49 -3.39
CA ALA A 557 -5.18 28.85 -3.90
C ALA A 557 -3.79 29.09 -4.53
N LEU A 558 -2.71 28.63 -3.87
CA LEU A 558 -1.35 28.72 -4.39
C LEU A 558 -1.07 27.87 -5.64
N ALA A 559 -1.93 26.90 -5.96
CA ALA A 559 -1.84 26.05 -7.13
C ALA A 559 -2.68 26.55 -8.31
N MET A 560 -3.72 27.36 -8.07
CA MET A 560 -4.58 27.93 -9.11
C MET A 560 -4.08 29.28 -9.67
N ARG A 561 -3.18 29.97 -8.95
CA ARG A 561 -2.60 31.26 -9.38
C ARG A 561 -1.76 31.17 -10.66
N GLU A 562 -1.73 32.26 -11.41
CA GLU A 562 -0.86 32.42 -12.57
C GLU A 562 0.62 32.68 -12.17
N PRO A 563 1.59 32.35 -13.05
CA PRO A 563 3.00 32.60 -12.80
C PRO A 563 3.33 34.09 -12.63
N GLY A 564 3.68 34.49 -11.41
CA GLY A 564 4.04 35.87 -11.07
C GLY A 564 3.03 36.56 -10.14
N GLU A 565 1.87 35.97 -9.91
CA GLU A 565 0.87 36.52 -9.00
C GLU A 565 1.31 36.40 -7.53
N THR A 566 1.21 37.53 -6.83
CA THR A 566 1.57 37.70 -5.41
C THR A 566 0.36 37.92 -4.51
N VAL A 567 -0.86 38.00 -5.06
CA VAL A 567 -2.10 38.26 -4.31
C VAL A 567 -3.11 37.16 -4.58
N LEU A 568 -3.53 36.44 -3.54
CA LEU A 568 -4.58 35.42 -3.65
C LEU A 568 -5.96 36.06 -3.47
N THR A 569 -6.76 36.08 -4.52
CA THR A 569 -8.18 36.47 -4.52
C THR A 569 -9.11 35.26 -4.36
N LEU A 570 -10.43 35.49 -4.30
CA LEU A 570 -11.44 34.43 -4.24
C LEU A 570 -11.40 33.51 -5.48
N ASP A 571 -11.04 34.04 -6.65
CA ASP A 571 -11.02 33.33 -7.94
C ASP A 571 -10.01 32.15 -7.99
N HIS A 572 -9.10 32.11 -7.00
CA HIS A 572 -8.12 31.04 -6.82
C HIS A 572 -8.70 29.82 -6.09
N LEU A 573 -9.93 29.89 -5.61
CA LEU A 573 -10.64 28.79 -4.96
C LEU A 573 -11.72 28.23 -5.91
N PRO A 574 -11.84 26.90 -6.05
CA PRO A 574 -12.95 26.31 -6.78
C PRO A 574 -14.31 26.69 -6.18
N ASP A 575 -15.34 26.84 -7.01
CA ASP A 575 -16.71 27.20 -6.60
C ASP A 575 -17.21 26.35 -5.41
N SER A 576 -16.98 25.04 -5.42
CA SER A 576 -17.40 24.15 -4.33
C SER A 576 -16.73 24.45 -2.98
N MET A 577 -15.54 25.04 -2.98
CA MET A 577 -14.82 25.46 -1.77
C MET A 577 -15.27 26.86 -1.33
N LEU A 578 -15.60 27.75 -2.28
CA LEU A 578 -16.24 29.03 -2.00
C LEU A 578 -17.64 28.83 -1.38
N ASP A 579 -18.44 27.90 -1.93
CA ASP A 579 -19.74 27.49 -1.39
C ASP A 579 -19.59 26.94 0.04
N GLU A 580 -18.63 26.07 0.31
CA GLU A 580 -18.37 25.53 1.66
C GLU A 580 -17.98 26.64 2.66
N LEU A 581 -17.08 27.55 2.25
CA LEU A 581 -16.59 28.65 3.08
C LEU A 581 -17.62 29.76 3.32
N THR A 582 -18.60 29.93 2.42
CA THR A 582 -19.68 30.91 2.54
C THR A 582 -20.93 30.35 3.22
N ALA A 583 -21.18 29.04 3.13
CA ALA A 583 -22.32 28.38 3.78
C ALA A 583 -22.30 28.44 5.33
N SER A 584 -21.17 28.81 5.94
CA SER A 584 -21.01 28.88 7.40
C SER A 584 -21.87 29.94 8.10
N GLU A 585 -22.58 30.81 7.38
CA GLU A 585 -23.59 31.69 7.99
C GLU A 585 -24.83 30.93 8.53
N ARG A 586 -24.97 29.62 8.25
CA ARG A 586 -26.04 28.77 8.82
C ARG A 586 -25.48 27.79 9.85
N PRO A 587 -25.86 27.89 11.14
CA PRO A 587 -25.45 26.93 12.16
C PRO A 587 -26.17 25.59 11.98
N GLN A 588 -25.61 24.68 11.19
CA GLN A 588 -26.03 23.28 11.17
C GLN A 588 -25.35 22.49 12.29
N ALA A 589 -25.83 22.72 13.51
CA ALA A 589 -25.74 21.72 14.57
C ALA A 589 -26.76 20.61 14.28
N GLY A 590 -26.36 19.63 13.48
CA GLY A 590 -27.16 18.47 13.14
C GLY A 590 -26.31 17.43 12.42
N SER A 591 -26.45 16.16 12.81
CA SER A 591 -25.83 15.06 12.08
C SER A 591 -26.35 15.02 10.63
N ILE A 592 -25.59 14.41 9.72
CA ILE A 592 -26.03 14.13 8.33
C ILE A 592 -27.41 13.46 8.31
N ARG A 593 -27.72 12.68 9.35
CA ARG A 593 -29.00 12.01 9.57
C ARG A 593 -30.12 13.01 9.88
N GLU A 594 -29.90 14.00 10.74
CA GLU A 594 -30.91 15.02 11.07
C GLU A 594 -31.19 15.95 9.89
N ASN A 595 -30.17 16.36 9.14
CA ASN A 595 -30.35 17.13 7.91
C ASN A 595 -31.16 16.36 6.85
N GLU A 596 -30.92 15.06 6.68
CA GLU A 596 -31.68 14.21 5.76
C GLU A 596 -33.15 14.05 6.22
N LEU A 597 -33.39 13.96 7.53
CA LEU A 597 -34.73 13.89 8.11
C LEU A 597 -35.50 15.21 7.96
N GLU A 598 -34.82 16.34 8.07
CA GLU A 598 -35.42 17.66 7.89
C GLU A 598 -35.81 17.90 6.42
N LEU A 599 -34.96 17.51 5.46
CA LEU A 599 -35.30 17.51 4.03
C LEU A 599 -36.55 16.66 3.72
N ILE A 600 -36.64 15.47 4.34
CA ILE A 600 -37.78 14.57 4.20
C ILE A 600 -39.08 15.20 4.74
N ARG A 601 -39.01 15.89 5.89
CA ARG A 601 -40.16 16.62 6.45
C ARG A 601 -40.59 17.78 5.55
N GLN A 602 -39.65 18.64 5.17
CA GLN A 602 -39.94 19.80 4.32
C GLN A 602 -40.53 19.39 2.96
N SER A 603 -40.02 18.32 2.35
CA SER A 603 -40.56 17.80 1.09
C SER A 603 -41.99 17.25 1.27
N LEU A 604 -42.26 16.52 2.36
CA LEU A 604 -43.60 16.00 2.66
C LEU A 604 -44.61 17.12 2.93
N ASP A 605 -44.24 18.16 3.69
CA ASP A 605 -45.12 19.31 3.94
C ASP A 605 -45.39 20.10 2.65
N THR A 606 -44.35 20.36 1.85
CA THR A 606 -44.47 21.03 0.53
C THR A 606 -45.41 20.29 -0.41
N HIS A 607 -45.39 18.94 -0.37
CA HIS A 607 -46.27 18.09 -1.16
C HIS A 607 -47.54 17.61 -0.42
N GLN A 608 -47.93 18.27 0.68
CA GLN A 608 -49.16 18.01 1.44
C GLN A 608 -49.34 16.54 1.85
N GLY A 609 -48.25 15.86 2.23
CA GLY A 609 -48.24 14.46 2.62
C GLY A 609 -48.25 13.45 1.44
N ASN A 610 -48.18 13.92 0.18
CA ASN A 610 -48.08 13.04 -0.98
C ASN A 610 -46.70 12.38 -1.07
N VAL A 611 -46.59 11.19 -0.48
CA VAL A 611 -45.35 10.39 -0.38
C VAL A 611 -44.73 10.07 -1.75
N SER A 612 -45.52 9.97 -2.83
CA SER A 612 -44.95 9.74 -4.17
C SER A 612 -44.28 10.99 -4.71
N ALA A 613 -44.96 12.14 -4.68
CA ALA A 613 -44.41 13.41 -5.16
C ALA A 613 -43.18 13.85 -4.35
N ALA A 614 -43.20 13.66 -3.03
CA ALA A 614 -42.04 13.90 -2.17
C ALA A 614 -40.85 12.97 -2.47
N ALA A 615 -41.11 11.70 -2.80
CA ALA A 615 -40.04 10.76 -3.17
C ALA A 615 -39.38 11.15 -4.50
N ASP A 616 -40.19 11.51 -5.50
CA ASP A 616 -39.72 11.95 -6.81
C ASP A 616 -38.93 13.27 -6.72
N ALA A 617 -39.41 14.24 -5.92
CA ALA A 617 -38.72 15.51 -5.67
C ALA A 617 -37.38 15.33 -4.91
N LEU A 618 -37.27 14.31 -4.07
CA LEU A 618 -36.04 13.94 -3.35
C LEU A 618 -35.12 13.00 -4.16
N GLY A 619 -35.51 12.59 -5.37
CA GLY A 619 -34.73 11.68 -6.21
C GLY A 619 -34.56 10.26 -5.65
N ILE A 620 -35.44 9.83 -4.73
CA ILE A 620 -35.36 8.51 -4.08
C ILE A 620 -36.60 7.67 -4.34
N SER A 621 -36.47 6.34 -4.31
CA SER A 621 -37.64 5.48 -4.49
C SER A 621 -38.62 5.59 -3.31
N ARG A 622 -39.93 5.50 -3.59
CA ARG A 622 -41.00 5.51 -2.57
C ARG A 622 -40.76 4.50 -1.44
N ALA A 623 -40.18 3.33 -1.73
CA ALA A 623 -39.80 2.32 -0.74
C ALA A 623 -38.67 2.81 0.20
N THR A 624 -37.71 3.58 -0.33
CA THR A 624 -36.63 4.20 0.45
C THR A 624 -37.17 5.28 1.39
N LEU A 625 -38.09 6.12 0.90
CA LEU A 625 -38.76 7.14 1.72
C LEU A 625 -39.57 6.50 2.86
N TYR A 626 -40.37 5.46 2.58
CA TYR A 626 -41.07 4.71 3.64
C TYR A 626 -40.12 4.07 4.67
N ARG A 627 -38.96 3.55 4.23
CA ARG A 627 -37.96 2.97 5.15
C ARG A 627 -37.39 4.02 6.10
N LYS A 628 -37.11 5.24 5.61
CA LYS A 628 -36.65 6.37 6.43
C LYS A 628 -37.76 6.90 7.35
N LEU A 629 -39.01 7.01 6.87
CA LEU A 629 -40.18 7.33 7.68
C LEU A 629 -40.48 6.30 8.78
N LYS A 630 -40.13 5.02 8.58
CA LYS A 630 -40.25 3.99 9.62
C LYS A 630 -39.19 4.14 10.71
N GLN A 631 -37.97 4.55 10.35
CA GLN A 631 -36.90 4.90 11.31
C GLN A 631 -37.18 6.20 12.09
N LEU A 632 -38.11 7.04 11.63
CA LEU A 632 -38.60 8.23 12.35
C LEU A 632 -39.63 7.93 13.46
N ARG A 633 -40.12 6.69 13.55
CA ARG A 633 -41.15 6.26 14.52
C ARG A 633 -40.65 5.22 15.53
N SER A 634 -39.34 4.98 15.55
CA SER A 634 -38.62 4.06 16.43
C SER A 634 -37.50 4.80 17.14
#